data_AF-A0A5U9SB92-F1
#
_entry.id   AF-A0A5U9SB92-F1
#
_cell.length_a   1.000
_cell.length_b   1.000
_cell.length_c   1.000
_cell.angle_alpha   90.00
_cell.angle_beta   90.00
_cell.angle_gamma   90.00
#
_symmetry.space_group_name_H-M   'P 1'
#
loop_
_entity.id
_entity.type
_entity.pdbx_description
1 polymer ?
#
loop_
_entity_poly.entity_id
_entity_poly.type
_entity_poly.pdbx_seq_one_letter_code
_entity_poly.pdbx_strand_id
1 'polypeptide(L)'
;MKKLGFLLLPLFLASCTNFSAKQPYRTQDGEQLLISANMPNGVLKLWVNETLIVNEPFVNQDKSLAAAFNNDFTNVYLATYQGKKVMARCKRETHAFSSPEHECDVFIDGEYAANLFLH
;
A
#
# COMPACT_ATOMS: atom_id res chain seq x y z
N MET A 1 -22.95 45.34 27.89
CA MET A 1 -23.49 44.33 26.95
C MET A 1 -22.31 43.54 26.37
N LYS A 2 -22.12 42.27 26.77
CA LYS A 2 -21.00 41.42 26.35
C LYS A 2 -21.28 40.86 24.95
N LYS A 3 -20.49 41.22 23.94
CA LYS A 3 -20.53 40.58 22.62
C LYS A 3 -19.55 39.41 22.61
N LEU A 4 -20.08 38.20 22.69
CA LEU A 4 -19.32 36.96 22.50
C LEU A 4 -19.26 36.70 20.98
N GLY A 5 -18.16 37.11 20.35
CA GLY A 5 -17.89 36.79 18.95
C GLY A 5 -17.48 35.32 18.84
N PHE A 6 -18.41 34.47 18.40
CA PHE A 6 -18.15 33.06 18.13
C PHE A 6 -17.34 32.95 16.82
N LEU A 7 -16.03 32.71 16.94
CA LEU A 7 -15.16 32.34 15.83
C LEU A 7 -15.49 30.91 15.40
N LEU A 8 -16.30 30.77 14.36
CA LEU A 8 -16.48 29.51 13.62
C LEU A 8 -15.25 29.29 12.73
N LEU A 9 -14.19 28.69 13.29
CA LEU A 9 -13.17 28.03 12.48
C LEU A 9 -13.75 26.71 11.97
N PRO A 10 -13.84 26.47 10.65
CA PRO A 10 -14.06 25.12 10.17
C PRO A 10 -12.78 24.33 10.45
N LEU A 11 -12.86 23.34 11.35
CA LEU A 11 -11.84 22.31 11.45
C LEU A 11 -11.83 21.55 10.11
N PHE A 12 -10.87 21.87 9.25
CA PHE A 12 -10.46 20.94 8.20
C PHE A 12 -9.85 19.72 8.90
N LEU A 13 -10.69 18.73 9.18
CA LEU A 13 -10.25 17.38 9.49
C LEU A 13 -9.59 16.85 8.20
N ALA A 14 -8.29 17.10 8.04
CA ALA A 14 -7.50 16.35 7.09
C ALA A 14 -7.64 14.87 7.50
N SER A 15 -8.44 14.13 6.73
CA SER A 15 -8.58 12.69 6.91
C SER A 15 -7.23 12.07 6.60
N CYS A 16 -6.47 11.74 7.66
CA CYS A 16 -5.27 10.92 7.56
C CYS A 16 -5.69 9.47 7.26
N THR A 17 -6.18 9.18 6.05
CA THR A 17 -6.36 7.80 5.58
C THR A 17 -4.98 7.19 5.38
N ASN A 18 -4.46 6.56 6.43
CA ASN A 18 -3.25 5.76 6.36
C ASN A 18 -3.64 4.33 6.01
N PHE A 19 -3.80 4.08 4.71
CA PHE A 19 -3.97 2.73 4.17
C PHE A 19 -2.84 1.86 4.70
N SER A 20 -3.11 0.84 5.52
CA SER A 20 -2.08 0.06 6.20
C SER A 20 -2.54 -1.37 6.46
N ALA A 21 -1.67 -2.33 6.17
CA ALA A 21 -1.93 -3.76 6.36
C ALA A 21 -0.69 -4.45 6.92
N LYS A 22 -0.89 -5.50 7.72
CA LYS A 22 0.18 -6.33 8.28
C LYS A 22 -0.24 -7.80 8.31
N GLN A 23 0.66 -8.69 7.95
CA GLN A 23 0.44 -10.13 8.00
C GLN A 23 1.71 -10.87 8.43
N PRO A 24 1.63 -11.78 9.42
CA PRO A 24 2.76 -12.65 9.75
C PRO A 24 2.97 -13.71 8.66
N TYR A 25 4.22 -14.06 8.42
CA TYR A 25 4.64 -15.10 7.48
C TYR A 25 5.70 -15.99 8.15
N ARG A 26 5.64 -17.29 7.90
CA ARG A 26 6.66 -18.24 8.34
C ARG A 26 7.32 -18.85 7.11
N THR A 27 8.62 -18.63 6.97
CA THR A 27 9.43 -19.20 5.89
C THR A 27 9.60 -20.71 6.06
N GLN A 28 10.09 -21.40 5.01
CA GLN A 28 10.37 -22.83 5.05
C GLN A 28 11.47 -23.22 6.05
N ASP A 29 12.47 -22.36 6.25
CA ASP A 29 13.53 -22.55 7.25
C ASP A 29 13.03 -22.28 8.69
N GLY A 30 11.77 -21.86 8.85
CA GLY A 30 11.09 -21.70 10.13
C GLY A 30 11.22 -20.29 10.74
N GLU A 31 11.88 -19.36 10.07
CA GLU A 31 11.93 -17.94 10.42
C GLU A 31 10.51 -17.33 10.42
N GLN A 32 10.23 -16.49 11.41
CA GLN A 32 8.98 -15.72 11.47
C GLN A 32 9.24 -14.28 11.04
N LEU A 33 8.50 -13.84 10.05
CA LEU A 33 8.56 -12.51 9.46
C LEU A 33 7.23 -11.81 9.62
N LEU A 34 7.24 -10.48 9.77
CA LEU A 34 6.06 -9.64 9.70
C LEU A 34 6.11 -8.82 8.42
N ILE A 35 5.22 -9.10 7.48
CA ILE A 35 5.12 -8.32 6.25
C ILE A 35 4.10 -7.22 6.47
N SER A 36 4.44 -5.97 6.18
CA SER A 36 3.50 -4.86 6.31
C SER A 36 3.63 -3.89 5.17
N ALA A 37 2.53 -3.25 4.80
CA ALA A 37 2.52 -2.20 3.79
C ALA A 37 1.66 -1.03 4.25
N ASN A 38 1.97 0.16 3.77
CA ASN A 38 1.08 1.29 3.82
C ASN A 38 1.19 2.15 2.56
N MET A 39 0.21 3.03 2.34
CA MET A 39 0.16 3.87 1.14
C MET A 39 -0.13 5.35 1.43
N PRO A 40 0.74 6.06 2.17
CA PRO A 40 0.57 7.48 2.41
C PRO A 40 0.74 8.26 1.11
N ASN A 41 -0.23 9.13 0.78
CA ASN A 41 -0.19 10.02 -0.38
C ASN A 41 0.11 9.30 -1.72
N GLY A 42 -0.39 8.08 -1.90
CA GLY A 42 -0.19 7.30 -3.12
C GLY A 42 1.22 6.76 -3.32
N VAL A 43 2.05 6.71 -2.27
CA VAL A 43 3.37 6.06 -2.29
C VAL A 43 3.26 4.73 -1.56
N LEU A 44 3.47 3.62 -2.28
CA LEU A 44 3.53 2.30 -1.68
C LEU A 44 4.81 2.18 -0.85
N LYS A 45 4.64 1.86 0.43
CA LYS A 45 5.73 1.46 1.31
C LYS A 45 5.50 0.03 1.77
N LEU A 46 6.52 -0.82 1.62
CA LEU A 46 6.49 -2.21 2.05
C LEU A 46 7.66 -2.47 3.01
N TRP A 47 7.37 -3.12 4.13
CA TRP A 47 8.32 -3.56 5.13
C TRP A 47 8.28 -5.07 5.28
N VAL A 48 9.45 -5.64 5.55
CA VAL A 48 9.58 -6.96 6.15
C VAL A 48 10.23 -6.77 7.51
N ASN A 49 9.54 -7.22 8.55
CA ASN A 49 9.73 -6.82 9.94
C ASN A 49 9.66 -5.29 10.07
N GLU A 50 10.81 -4.65 10.34
CA GLU A 50 10.93 -3.19 10.48
C GLU A 50 11.77 -2.56 9.36
N THR A 51 12.27 -3.36 8.41
CA THR A 51 13.09 -2.88 7.31
C THR A 51 12.22 -2.48 6.13
N LEU A 52 12.27 -1.20 5.75
CA LEU A 52 11.63 -0.66 4.55
C LEU A 52 12.35 -1.19 3.31
N ILE A 53 11.65 -1.93 2.45
CA ILE A 53 12.22 -2.56 1.25
C ILE A 53 11.64 -2.03 -0.05
N VAL A 54 10.42 -1.47 -0.04
CA VAL A 54 9.83 -0.75 -1.19
C VAL A 54 9.38 0.63 -0.70
N ASN A 55 9.66 1.67 -1.48
CA ASN A 55 9.20 3.03 -1.26
C ASN A 55 9.03 3.74 -2.61
N GLU A 56 7.96 3.39 -3.31
CA GLU A 56 7.75 3.79 -4.70
C GLU A 56 6.35 4.34 -4.94
N PRO A 57 6.18 5.27 -5.90
CA PRO A 57 4.85 5.74 -6.29
C PRO A 57 3.93 4.59 -6.76
N PHE A 58 2.67 4.66 -6.33
CA PHE A 58 1.62 3.74 -6.74
C PHE A 58 0.88 4.28 -7.97
N VAL A 59 1.56 4.26 -9.11
CA VAL A 59 1.06 4.74 -10.41
C VAL A 59 1.16 3.62 -11.44
N ASN A 60 0.24 3.58 -12.41
CA ASN A 60 0.26 2.55 -13.45
C ASN A 60 1.63 2.51 -14.15
N GLN A 61 2.32 1.38 -14.04
CA GLN A 61 3.65 1.17 -14.63
C GLN A 61 3.57 0.84 -16.14
N ASP A 62 2.40 0.44 -16.64
CA ASP A 62 2.17 0.29 -18.08
C ASP A 62 2.08 1.68 -18.73
N LYS A 63 2.99 1.92 -19.69
CA LYS A 63 3.13 3.18 -20.43
C LYS A 63 2.34 3.21 -21.74
N SER A 64 1.53 2.19 -22.01
CA SER A 64 0.67 2.15 -23.19
C SER A 64 -0.40 3.25 -23.11
N LEU A 65 -0.87 3.72 -24.28
CA LEU A 65 -1.93 4.72 -24.35
C LEU A 65 -3.24 4.20 -23.71
N ALA A 66 -3.52 2.90 -23.85
CA ALA A 66 -4.68 2.28 -23.21
C ALA A 66 -4.58 2.30 -21.69
N ALA A 67 -3.39 2.04 -21.14
CA ALA A 67 -3.13 2.08 -19.71
C ALA A 67 -3.24 3.48 -19.10
N ALA A 68 -2.96 4.55 -19.86
CA ALA A 68 -3.09 5.93 -19.40
C ALA A 68 -4.52 6.33 -19.03
N PHE A 69 -5.53 5.64 -19.59
CA PHE A 69 -6.95 5.87 -19.30
C PHE A 69 -7.58 4.75 -18.46
N ASN A 70 -6.79 3.76 -18.03
CA ASN A 70 -7.28 2.66 -17.21
C ASN A 70 -7.04 2.94 -15.72
N ASN A 71 -8.12 2.93 -14.93
CA ASN A 71 -8.05 3.10 -13.48
C ASN A 71 -7.75 1.78 -12.75
N ASP A 72 -7.90 0.65 -13.45
CA ASP A 72 -7.56 -0.68 -12.94
C ASP A 72 -6.21 -1.10 -13.49
N PHE A 73 -5.26 -1.40 -12.61
CA PHE A 73 -3.92 -1.78 -13.03
C PHE A 73 -3.24 -2.66 -12.00
N THR A 74 -2.22 -3.40 -12.44
CA THR A 74 -1.34 -4.17 -11.57
C THR A 74 0.10 -3.74 -11.79
N ASN A 75 0.77 -3.37 -10.71
CA ASN A 75 2.19 -3.05 -10.69
C ASN A 75 2.98 -4.19 -10.05
N VAL A 76 4.25 -4.29 -10.42
CA VAL A 76 5.21 -5.21 -9.81
C VAL A 76 6.34 -4.41 -9.19
N TYR A 77 6.57 -4.63 -7.91
CA TYR A 77 7.66 -4.05 -7.15
C TYR A 77 8.62 -5.17 -6.75
N LEU A 78 9.91 -4.94 -6.94
CA LEU A 78 10.97 -5.90 -6.66
C LEU A 78 11.92 -5.30 -5.63
N ALA A 79 12.28 -6.08 -4.63
CA ALA A 79 13.22 -5.69 -3.59
C ALA A 79 14.01 -6.91 -3.09
N THR A 80 14.95 -6.66 -2.17
CA THR A 80 15.73 -7.69 -1.51
C THR A 80 15.70 -7.47 0.00
N TYR A 81 15.45 -8.53 0.77
CA TYR A 81 15.50 -8.53 2.22
C TYR A 81 16.46 -9.63 2.71
N GLN A 82 17.56 -9.25 3.36
CA GLN A 82 18.56 -10.20 3.88
C GLN A 82 19.02 -11.26 2.86
N GLY A 83 19.16 -10.86 1.59
CA GLY A 83 19.53 -11.77 0.50
C GLY A 83 18.38 -12.55 -0.14
N LYS A 84 17.19 -12.56 0.48
CA LYS A 84 15.95 -13.12 -0.08
C LYS A 84 15.33 -12.14 -1.07
N LYS A 85 14.85 -12.63 -2.21
CA LYS A 85 14.15 -11.81 -3.22
C LYS A 85 12.72 -11.56 -2.75
N VAL A 86 12.27 -10.32 -2.79
CA VAL A 86 10.89 -9.96 -2.46
C VAL A 86 10.23 -9.38 -3.70
N MET A 87 9.05 -9.90 -4.03
CA MET A 87 8.19 -9.37 -5.10
C MET A 87 6.84 -9.01 -4.49
N ALA A 88 6.38 -7.79 -4.74
CA ALA A 88 5.02 -7.39 -4.42
C ALA A 88 4.26 -7.11 -5.73
N ARG A 89 3.19 -7.86 -5.96
CA ARG A 89 2.23 -7.61 -7.04
C ARG A 89 1.05 -6.87 -6.46
N CYS A 90 0.94 -5.59 -6.80
CA CYS A 90 -0.08 -4.73 -6.22
C CYS A 90 -1.06 -4.27 -7.29
N LYS A 91 -2.34 -4.53 -7.07
CA LYS A 91 -3.41 -4.12 -7.95
C LYS A 91 -4.21 -2.97 -7.37
N ARG A 92 -4.74 -2.16 -8.27
CA ARG A 92 -5.79 -1.18 -8.01
C ARG A 92 -7.04 -1.65 -8.73
N GLU A 93 -8.14 -1.75 -8.00
CA GLU A 93 -9.44 -2.06 -8.58
C GLU A 93 -10.42 -0.95 -8.23
N THR A 94 -11.11 -0.42 -9.24
CA THR A 94 -12.15 0.58 -9.10
C THR A 94 -13.52 -0.07 -9.17
N HIS A 95 -14.33 0.18 -8.15
CA HIS A 95 -15.70 -0.30 -8.07
C HIS A 95 -16.66 0.87 -8.27
N ALA A 96 -17.81 0.63 -8.90
CA ALA A 96 -18.73 1.69 -9.36
C ALA A 96 -19.28 2.60 -8.23
N PHE A 97 -19.26 2.15 -6.98
CA PHE A 97 -19.87 2.85 -5.84
C PHE A 97 -19.00 2.89 -4.57
N SER A 98 -17.72 2.53 -4.64
CA SER A 98 -16.81 2.56 -3.47
C SER A 98 -15.45 3.17 -3.81
N SER A 99 -14.69 3.48 -2.76
CA SER A 99 -13.28 3.87 -2.90
C SER A 99 -12.50 2.76 -3.60
N PRO A 100 -11.47 3.10 -4.41
CA PRO A 100 -10.61 2.10 -5.02
C PRO A 100 -10.01 1.18 -3.97
N GLU A 101 -9.97 -0.12 -4.27
CA GLU A 101 -9.31 -1.11 -3.44
C GLU A 101 -7.86 -1.26 -3.90
N HIS A 102 -6.96 -1.31 -2.93
CA HIS A 102 -5.54 -1.54 -3.14
C HIS A 102 -5.18 -2.86 -2.48
N GLU A 103 -4.72 -3.83 -3.26
CA GLU A 103 -4.38 -5.17 -2.77
C GLU A 103 -2.98 -5.51 -3.23
N CYS A 104 -2.13 -6.03 -2.35
CA CYS A 104 -0.77 -6.44 -2.65
C CYS A 104 -0.52 -7.90 -2.25
N ASP A 105 -0.28 -8.75 -3.24
CA ASP A 105 0.28 -10.08 -3.03
C ASP A 105 1.80 -9.99 -2.91
N VAL A 106 2.34 -10.47 -1.80
CA VAL A 106 3.78 -10.46 -1.51
C VAL A 106 4.33 -11.88 -1.61
N PHE A 107 5.45 -12.01 -2.31
CA PHE A 107 6.18 -13.24 -2.49
C PHE A 107 7.62 -13.08 -1.98
N ILE A 108 8.13 -14.07 -1.26
CA ILE A 108 9.53 -14.14 -0.80
C ILE A 108 10.18 -15.38 -1.41
N ASP A 109 11.28 -15.19 -2.14
CA ASP A 109 11.97 -16.23 -2.92
C ASP A 109 11.05 -17.02 -3.86
N GLY A 110 10.00 -16.38 -4.36
CA GLY A 110 9.00 -16.98 -5.26
C GLY A 110 7.84 -17.66 -4.52
N GLU A 111 7.89 -17.76 -3.20
CA GLU A 111 6.83 -18.34 -2.38
C GLU A 111 5.82 -17.29 -1.94
N TYR A 112 4.55 -17.64 -1.97
CA TYR A 112 3.48 -16.76 -1.51
C TYR A 112 3.58 -16.51 -0.01
N ALA A 113 3.71 -15.25 0.38
CA ALA A 113 4.01 -14.88 1.75
C ALA A 113 2.87 -14.11 2.44
N ALA A 114 2.20 -13.19 1.72
CA ALA A 114 1.08 -12.43 2.29
C ALA A 114 0.13 -11.86 1.23
N ASN A 115 -1.10 -11.61 1.64
CA ASN A 115 -2.03 -10.71 0.96
C ASN A 115 -2.25 -9.48 1.83
N LEU A 116 -2.05 -8.29 1.29
CA LEU A 116 -2.19 -7.03 2.04
C LEU A 116 -3.29 -6.17 1.42
N PHE A 117 -4.43 -6.10 2.09
CA PHE A 117 -5.52 -5.19 1.74
C PHE A 117 -5.31 -3.81 2.35
N LEU A 118 -5.04 -2.83 1.51
CA LEU A 118 -4.77 -1.44 1.85
C LEU A 118 -6.08 -0.64 1.67
N HIS A 119 -6.85 -0.46 2.76
CA HIS A 119 -8.12 0.28 2.84
C HIS A 119 -8.04 1.63 3.56
#